data_AF-A0A955KP11-F1
#
_entry.id   AF-A0A955KP11-F1
#
_cell.length_a   1.000
_cell.length_b   1.000
_cell.length_c   1.000
_cell.angle_alpha   90.00
_cell.angle_beta   90.00
_cell.angle_gamma   90.00
#
_symmetry.space_group_name_H-M   'P 1'
#
loop_
_entity.id
_entity.type
_entity.pdbx_description
1 polymer ?
#
loop_
_entity_poly.entity_id
_entity_poly.type
_entity_poly.pdbx_seq_one_letter_code
_entity_poly.pdbx_strand_id
1 'polypeptide(L)'
;MATIESPEKISDVPKALIKNMIFLATSGFGVVVALAWNEFIKEVINEYIAPYFAGSGIISLFIYAVVVTTVAVVVIMQLSALEKKLGQIENMLEKTVQNGRAKVSKKTASKSKQK
;
A
#
# COMPACT_ATOMS: atom_id res chain seq x y z
N MET A 1 14.68 19.57 23.27
CA MET A 1 15.99 19.19 22.69
C MET A 1 15.94 17.69 22.45
N ALA A 2 15.88 17.26 21.19
CA ALA A 2 15.82 15.85 20.87
C ALA A 2 17.18 15.21 21.15
N THR A 3 17.20 14.23 22.05
CA THR A 3 18.37 13.41 22.36
C THR A 3 18.67 12.55 21.14
N ILE A 4 19.75 12.88 20.43
CA ILE A 4 20.22 12.10 19.28
C ILE A 4 20.94 10.87 19.83
N GLU A 5 20.29 9.71 19.77
CA GLU A 5 20.98 8.45 19.96
C GLU A 5 21.91 8.21 18.77
N SER A 6 23.21 8.12 19.05
CA SER A 6 24.26 7.80 18.07
C SER A 6 24.01 6.42 17.46
N PRO A 7 24.21 6.23 16.13
CA PRO A 7 24.02 4.95 15.48
C PRO A 7 25.05 3.91 15.96
N GLU A 8 24.58 2.88 16.66
CA GLU A 8 25.38 1.76 17.19
C GLU A 8 25.88 0.79 16.08
N LYS A 9 25.32 0.84 14.85
CA LYS A 9 25.68 -0.09 13.75
C LYS A 9 25.84 0.59 12.38
N ILE A 10 27.06 0.54 11.85
CA ILE A 10 27.45 1.10 10.54
C ILE A 10 26.69 0.44 9.36
N SER A 11 26.16 -0.78 9.55
CA SER A 11 25.44 -1.55 8.52
C SER A 11 24.02 -1.06 8.21
N ASP A 12 23.46 -0.14 9.00
CA ASP A 12 22.08 0.35 8.80
C ASP A 12 22.01 1.68 8.02
N VAL A 13 23.14 2.37 7.85
CA VAL A 13 23.24 3.60 7.04
C VAL A 13 22.88 3.35 5.56
N PRO A 14 23.42 2.31 4.88
CA PRO A 14 23.06 2.05 3.48
C PRO A 14 21.58 1.73 3.30
N LYS A 15 20.97 1.02 4.26
CA LYS A 15 19.54 0.68 4.21
C LYS A 15 18.67 1.93 4.33
N ALA A 16 19.01 2.84 5.25
CA ALA A 16 18.29 4.10 5.41
C ALA A 16 18.39 4.97 4.15
N LEU A 17 19.56 5.04 3.51
CA LEU A 17 19.75 5.78 2.26
C LEU A 17 18.92 5.20 1.11
N ILE A 18 18.95 3.88 0.91
CA ILE A 18 18.15 3.22 -0.14
C ILE A 18 16.66 3.43 0.13
N LYS A 19 16.20 3.31 1.37
CA LYS A 19 14.79 3.55 1.74
C LYS A 19 14.37 4.98 1.39
N ASN A 20 15.21 5.97 1.69
CA ASN A 20 14.93 7.36 1.37
C ASN A 20 14.93 7.58 -0.14
N MET A 21 15.88 7.02 -0.89
CA MET A 21 15.89 7.09 -2.36
C MET A 21 14.62 6.50 -2.97
N ILE A 22 14.17 5.34 -2.49
CA ILE A 22 12.91 4.72 -2.93
C ILE A 22 11.73 5.64 -2.59
N PHE A 23 11.71 6.24 -1.41
CA PHE A 23 10.63 7.15 -1.01
C PHE A 23 10.59 8.39 -1.91
N LEU A 24 11.72 9.06 -2.12
CA LEU A 24 11.84 10.24 -3.00
C LEU A 24 11.48 9.90 -4.45
N ALA A 25 11.96 8.77 -4.97
CA ALA A 25 11.63 8.31 -6.30
C ALA A 25 10.13 8.01 -6.42
N THR A 26 9.57 7.24 -5.48
CA THR A 26 8.14 6.88 -5.48
C THR A 26 7.25 8.12 -5.38
N SER A 27 7.60 9.09 -4.54
CA SER A 27 6.84 10.34 -4.42
C SER A 27 6.94 11.21 -5.67
N GLY A 28 8.12 11.31 -6.27
CA GLY A 28 8.34 12.08 -7.50
C GLY A 28 7.65 11.45 -8.71
N PHE A 29 7.83 10.14 -8.90
CA PHE A 29 7.18 9.41 -9.99
C PHE A 29 5.68 9.26 -9.80
N GLY A 30 5.16 9.28 -8.57
CA GLY A 30 3.71 9.23 -8.32
C GLY A 30 2.94 10.35 -9.04
N VAL A 31 3.50 11.56 -9.08
CA VAL A 31 2.89 12.70 -9.80
C VAL A 31 2.94 12.49 -11.31
N VAL A 32 4.07 12.01 -11.83
CA VAL A 32 4.24 11.71 -13.26
C VAL A 32 3.25 10.63 -13.71
N VAL A 33 3.12 9.56 -12.92
CA VAL A 33 2.20 8.45 -13.17
C VAL A 33 0.75 8.93 -13.15
N ALA A 34 0.37 9.77 -12.16
CA ALA A 34 -0.98 10.33 -12.09
C ALA A 34 -1.32 11.18 -13.32
N LEU A 35 -0.39 12.00 -13.79
CA LEU A 35 -0.60 12.83 -14.98
C LEU A 35 -0.68 11.97 -16.26
N ALA A 36 0.21 11.00 -16.41
CA ALA A 36 0.23 10.11 -17.59
C ALA A 36 -1.05 9.28 -17.72
N TRP A 37 -1.55 8.70 -16.62
CA TRP A 37 -2.81 7.95 -16.65
C TRP A 37 -4.02 8.83 -16.93
N ASN A 38 -4.03 10.08 -16.43
CA ASN A 38 -5.09 11.02 -16.74
C ASN A 38 -5.15 11.30 -18.26
N GLU A 39 -4.02 11.67 -18.86
CA GLU A 39 -3.94 11.95 -20.29
C GLU A 39 -4.25 10.70 -21.13
N PHE A 40 -3.74 9.53 -20.75
CA PHE A 40 -4.05 8.26 -21.42
C PHE A 40 -5.56 7.97 -21.47
N ILE A 41 -6.27 8.11 -20.34
CA ILE A 41 -7.71 7.84 -20.30
C ILE A 41 -8.46 8.85 -21.20
N LYS A 42 -8.07 10.14 -21.18
CA LYS A 42 -8.69 11.16 -22.05
C LYS A 42 -8.49 10.82 -23.52
N GLU A 43 -7.27 10.47 -23.92
CA GLU A 43 -6.92 10.17 -25.30
C GLU A 43 -7.63 8.92 -25.80
N VAL A 44 -7.66 7.85 -24.98
CA VAL A 44 -8.43 6.64 -25.28
C VAL A 44 -9.91 6.95 -25.49
N ILE A 45 -10.51 7.79 -24.63
CA ILE A 45 -11.93 8.16 -24.79
C ILE A 45 -12.13 9.01 -26.04
N ASN A 46 -11.22 9.95 -26.31
CA ASN A 46 -11.34 10.80 -27.49
C ASN A 46 -11.17 10.02 -28.80
N GLU A 47 -10.28 9.03 -28.83
CA GLU A 47 -9.97 8.28 -30.06
C GLU A 47 -10.90 7.07 -30.26
N TYR A 48 -11.26 6.36 -29.18
CA TYR A 48 -12.07 5.13 -29.28
C TYR A 48 -13.54 5.32 -28.91
N ILE A 49 -13.93 6.39 -28.24
CA ILE A 49 -15.32 6.58 -27.79
C ILE A 49 -15.97 7.75 -28.51
N ALA A 50 -15.32 8.92 -28.58
CA ALA A 50 -15.90 10.12 -29.19
C ALA A 50 -16.38 9.94 -30.66
N PRO A 51 -15.71 9.16 -31.54
CA PRO A 51 -16.19 8.97 -32.92
C PRO A 51 -17.52 8.20 -33.01
N TYR A 52 -17.82 7.35 -32.03
CA TYR A 52 -19.07 6.58 -31.98
C TYR A 52 -20.25 7.42 -31.49
N PHE A 53 -19.97 8.52 -30.77
CA PHE A 53 -20.97 9.45 -30.24
C PHE A 53 -20.86 10.77 -31.00
N ALA A 54 -21.24 10.74 -32.27
CA ALA A 54 -21.28 11.90 -33.14
C ALA A 54 -22.14 13.02 -32.51
N GLY A 55 -21.50 14.06 -31.95
CA GLY A 55 -22.13 15.37 -31.79
C GLY A 55 -22.08 16.07 -30.43
N SER A 56 -21.45 15.56 -29.37
CA SER A 56 -21.21 16.44 -28.20
C SER A 56 -20.01 16.06 -27.34
N GLY A 57 -19.09 17.02 -27.17
CA GLY A 57 -17.98 16.90 -26.22
C GLY A 57 -18.44 16.75 -24.76
N ILE A 58 -19.71 17.02 -24.45
CA ILE A 58 -20.30 16.78 -23.14
C ILE A 58 -20.47 15.27 -22.88
N ILE A 59 -20.89 14.49 -23.87
CA ILE A 59 -20.99 13.03 -23.72
C ILE A 59 -19.60 12.41 -23.51
N SER A 60 -18.56 12.89 -24.19
CA SER A 60 -17.20 12.38 -23.96
C SER A 60 -16.66 12.73 -22.56
N LEU A 61 -16.93 13.94 -22.04
CA LEU A 61 -16.60 14.31 -20.65
C LEU A 61 -17.37 13.46 -19.63
N PHE A 62 -18.64 13.16 -19.89
CA PHE A 62 -19.44 12.30 -19.01
C PHE A 62 -18.90 10.87 -18.97
N ILE A 63 -18.52 10.30 -20.12
CA ILE A 63 -17.92 8.97 -20.17
C ILE A 63 -16.56 8.96 -19.47
N TYR A 64 -15.75 10.00 -19.64
CA TYR A 64 -14.50 10.17 -18.88
C TYR A 64 -14.74 10.13 -17.38
N ALA A 65 -15.73 10.87 -16.86
CA ALA A 65 -16.04 10.87 -15.44
C ALA A 65 -16.44 9.48 -14.93
N VAL A 66 -17.27 8.74 -15.69
CA VAL A 66 -17.70 7.38 -15.34
C VAL A 66 -16.53 6.39 -15.36
N VAL A 67 -15.67 6.44 -16.37
CA VAL A 67 -14.50 5.56 -16.49
C VAL A 67 -13.53 5.81 -15.34
N VAL A 68 -13.16 7.06 -15.08
CA VAL A 68 -12.24 7.42 -13.99
C VAL A 68 -12.81 7.01 -12.63
N THR A 69 -14.11 7.21 -12.41
CA THR A 69 -14.76 6.79 -11.16
C THR A 69 -14.72 5.27 -10.99
N THR A 70 -15.00 4.53 -12.07
CA THR A 70 -14.95 3.06 -12.04
C THR A 70 -13.55 2.56 -11.72
N VAL A 71 -12.53 3.11 -12.39
CA VAL A 71 -11.12 2.78 -12.12
C VAL A 71 -10.74 3.13 -10.69
N ALA A 72 -11.13 4.30 -10.19
CA ALA A 72 -10.86 4.72 -8.82
C ALA A 72 -11.46 3.76 -7.79
N VAL A 73 -12.73 3.37 -7.96
CA VAL A 73 -13.40 2.40 -7.07
C VAL A 73 -12.68 1.06 -7.09
N VAL A 74 -12.27 0.57 -8.27
CA VAL A 74 -11.48 -0.67 -8.38
C VAL A 74 -10.17 -0.56 -7.61
N VAL A 75 -9.41 0.52 -7.80
CA VAL A 75 -8.13 0.73 -7.09
C VAL A 75 -8.33 0.80 -5.58
N ILE A 76 -9.35 1.54 -5.11
CA ILE A 76 -9.68 1.66 -3.69
C ILE A 76 -10.06 0.29 -3.10
N MET A 77 -10.88 -0.50 -3.78
CA MET A 77 -11.24 -1.85 -3.32
C MET A 77 -10.02 -2.76 -3.21
N GLN A 78 -9.08 -2.68 -4.16
CA GLN A 78 -7.84 -3.45 -4.12
C GLN A 78 -6.97 -3.02 -2.93
N LEU A 79 -6.86 -1.72 -2.66
CA LEU A 79 -6.17 -1.20 -1.47
C LEU A 79 -6.82 -1.71 -0.18
N SER A 80 -8.14 -1.63 -0.05
CA SER A 80 -8.85 -2.15 1.12
C SER A 80 -8.67 -3.66 1.31
N ALA A 81 -8.52 -4.43 0.22
CA ALA A 81 -8.21 -5.86 0.31
C ALA A 81 -6.78 -6.12 0.83
N LEU A 82 -5.81 -5.28 0.45
CA LEU A 82 -4.45 -5.34 0.96
C LEU A 82 -4.38 -5.00 2.45
N GLU A 83 -5.09 -3.95 2.88
CA GLU A 83 -5.18 -3.57 4.29
C GLU A 83 -5.73 -4.71 5.16
N LYS A 84 -6.80 -5.39 4.70
CA LYS A 84 -7.36 -6.55 5.39
C LYS A 84 -6.35 -7.69 5.53
N LYS A 85 -5.58 -7.99 4.48
CA LYS A 85 -4.56 -9.05 4.50
C LYS A 85 -3.46 -8.72 5.51
N LEU A 86 -2.99 -7.47 5.54
CA LEU A 86 -1.98 -7.02 6.50
C LEU A 86 -2.48 -7.14 7.95
N GLY A 87 -3.70 -6.65 8.23
CA GLY A 87 -4.30 -6.79 9.56
C GLY A 87 -4.53 -8.25 9.98
N GLN A 88 -4.86 -9.15 9.05
CA GLN A 88 -4.97 -10.58 9.35
C GLN A 88 -3.63 -11.19 9.75
N ILE A 89 -2.54 -10.83 9.05
CA ILE A 89 -1.19 -11.33 9.36
C ILE A 89 -0.75 -10.87 10.75
N GLU A 90 -1.01 -9.61 11.12
CA GLU A 90 -0.69 -9.07 12.44
C GLU A 90 -1.41 -9.84 13.55
N ASN A 91 -2.72 -10.06 13.41
CA ASN A 91 -3.51 -10.86 14.35
C ASN A 91 -3.01 -12.32 14.48
N MET A 92 -2.54 -12.93 13.38
CA MET A 92 -1.96 -14.27 13.40
C MET A 92 -0.62 -14.30 14.13
N LEU A 93 0.21 -13.27 13.93
CA LEU A 93 1.49 -13.13 14.60
C LEU A 93 1.30 -12.99 16.11
N GLU A 94 0.37 -12.13 16.55
CA GLU A 94 0.05 -11.96 17.97
C GLU A 94 -0.43 -13.26 18.62
N LYS A 95 -1.35 -13.99 17.97
CA LYS A 95 -1.84 -15.29 18.46
C LYS A 95 -0.71 -16.33 18.57
N THR A 96 0.21 -16.34 17.61
CA THR A 96 1.35 -17.26 17.60
C THR A 96 2.33 -16.94 18.73
N VAL A 97 2.64 -15.66 18.95
CA VAL A 97 3.51 -15.19 20.04
C VAL A 97 2.89 -15.49 21.41
N GLN A 98 1.59 -15.24 21.60
CA GLN A 98 0.90 -15.54 22.87
C GLN A 98 0.86 -17.05 23.15
N ASN A 99 0.51 -17.88 22.16
CA ASN A 99 0.50 -19.33 22.32
C ASN A 99 1.89 -19.89 22.66
N GLY A 100 2.95 -19.33 22.07
CA GLY A 100 4.33 -19.65 22.43
C GLY A 100 4.63 -19.35 23.90
N ARG A 101 4.30 -18.14 24.37
CA ARG A 101 4.50 -17.71 25.78
C ARG A 101 3.70 -18.58 26.77
N ALA A 102 2.45 -18.90 26.45
CA ALA A 102 1.61 -19.75 27.29
C ALA A 102 2.16 -21.18 27.41
N LYS A 103 2.69 -21.76 26.33
CA LYS A 103 3.34 -23.08 26.36
C LYS A 103 4.62 -23.09 27.20
N VAL A 104 5.43 -22.02 27.11
CA VAL A 104 6.65 -21.87 27.92
C VAL A 104 6.31 -21.75 29.41
N SER A 105 5.35 -20.89 29.77
CA SER A 105 4.89 -20.74 31.15
C SER A 105 4.40 -22.06 31.75
N LYS A 106 3.59 -22.84 31.00
CA LYS A 106 3.11 -24.16 31.44
C LYS A 106 4.25 -25.18 31.59
N LYS A 107 5.23 -25.17 30.69
CA LYS A 107 6.38 -26.09 30.75
C LYS A 107 7.30 -25.79 31.94
N THR A 108 7.51 -24.52 32.27
CA THR A 108 8.33 -24.10 33.42
C THR A 108 7.63 -24.42 34.74
N ALA A 109 6.31 -24.18 34.85
CA ALA A 109 5.52 -24.51 36.04
C ALA A 109 5.37 -26.03 36.27
N SER A 110 5.33 -26.83 35.22
CA SER A 110 5.33 -28.30 35.33
C SER A 110 6.68 -28.84 35.82
N LYS A 111 7.79 -28.19 35.47
CA LYS A 111 9.14 -28.64 35.83
C LYS A 111 9.50 -28.31 37.29
N SER A 112 8.87 -27.30 37.89
CA SER A 112 9.06 -26.97 39.32
C SER A 112 8.23 -27.83 40.27
N LYS A 113 7.18 -28.50 39.80
CA LYS A 113 6.37 -29.44 40.61
C LYS A 113 6.95 -30.86 40.67
N GLN A 114 7.96 -31.16 39.85
CA GLN A 114 8.55 -32.49 39.71
C GLN A 114 9.96 -32.58 40.32
N LYS A 115 10.41 -31.51 40.99
CA LYS A 115 11.67 -31.40 41.72
C LYS A 115 11.37 -31.09 43.18
#